data_AF-A0A6P0S0S3-F1
#
_entry.id   AF-A0A6P0S0S3-F1
#
_cell.length_a   1.000
_cell.length_b   1.000
_cell.length_c   1.000
_cell.angle_alpha   90.00
_cell.angle_beta   90.00
_cell.angle_gamma   90.00
#
_symmetry.space_group_name_H-M   'P 1'
#
loop_
_entity.id
_entity.type
_entity.pdbx_description
1 polymer ?
#
loop_
_entity_poly.entity_id
_entity_poly.type
_entity_poly.pdbx_seq_one_letter_code
_entity_poly.pdbx_strand_id
1 'polypeptide(L)'
;TAIAIEEFSKGNLAPGQEAVEALLNRGALPQAKAALEAISLSQQDNPAVSFLRGRLAWQSVQAGNQNYSVDDARRFWQEASNKQPSSSSYMNALGFAYYAEGDFEKANNVWFEALTLNQKVQKVSDPSKDIEQTARKAETLNIYAGLALGLWKSAQEQSGDKRGNLIDESLKLRQKVITDKPDFQSEALSKDWLWSQQAIQDWQSLLAVSN
;
A
#
# COMPACT_ATOMS: atom_id res chain seq x y z
N THR A 1 20.01 -12.13 0.34
CA THR A 1 19.46 -13.44 -0.06
C THR A 1 19.74 -14.51 0.97
N ALA A 2 21.02 -14.79 1.29
CA ALA A 2 21.41 -15.87 2.20
C ALA A 2 20.70 -15.82 3.56
N ILE A 3 20.66 -14.64 4.21
CA ILE A 3 19.97 -14.46 5.51
C ILE A 3 18.48 -14.79 5.41
N ALA A 4 17.76 -14.26 4.41
CA ALA A 4 16.32 -14.54 4.27
C ALA A 4 16.03 -16.03 4.04
N ILE A 5 16.80 -16.68 3.17
CA ILE A 5 16.70 -18.13 2.91
C ILE A 5 16.99 -18.93 4.19
N GLU A 6 18.06 -18.56 4.91
CA GLU A 6 18.46 -19.20 6.16
C GLU A 6 17.36 -19.09 7.21
N GLU A 7 16.81 -17.90 7.43
CA GLU A 7 15.74 -17.68 8.42
C GLU A 7 14.47 -18.47 8.06
N PHE A 8 14.03 -18.47 6.79
CA PHE A 8 12.90 -19.31 6.38
C PHE A 8 13.17 -20.80 6.56
N SER A 9 14.39 -21.27 6.24
CA SER A 9 14.77 -22.68 6.42
C SER A 9 14.70 -23.14 7.89
N LYS A 10 14.92 -22.21 8.83
CA LYS A 10 14.82 -22.44 10.28
C LYS A 10 13.39 -22.33 10.82
N GLY A 11 12.42 -21.95 9.98
CA GLY A 11 11.05 -21.66 10.42
C GLY A 11 10.86 -20.25 10.99
N ASN A 12 11.91 -19.41 10.98
CA ASN A 12 11.92 -18.08 11.58
C ASN A 12 11.24 -17.06 10.65
N LEU A 13 9.93 -16.97 10.75
CA LEU A 13 9.14 -16.19 9.81
C LEU A 13 9.40 -14.67 9.91
N ALA A 14 9.40 -14.09 11.11
CA ALA A 14 9.56 -12.64 11.27
C ALA A 14 10.95 -12.13 10.81
N PRO A 15 12.08 -12.74 11.23
CA PRO A 15 13.39 -12.39 10.69
C PRO A 15 13.51 -12.60 9.17
N GLY A 16 12.89 -13.67 8.65
CA GLY A 16 12.82 -13.93 7.21
C GLY A 16 12.07 -12.81 6.45
N GLN A 17 10.96 -12.32 7.00
CA GLN A 17 10.19 -11.20 6.44
C GLN A 17 11.04 -9.93 6.39
N GLU A 18 11.63 -9.52 7.51
CA GLU A 18 12.49 -8.33 7.57
C GLU A 18 13.64 -8.40 6.55
N ALA A 19 14.25 -9.59 6.40
CA ALA A 19 15.31 -9.80 5.43
C ALA A 19 14.82 -9.68 3.97
N VAL A 20 13.60 -10.15 3.66
CA VAL A 20 12.98 -9.95 2.33
C VAL A 20 12.62 -8.49 2.10
N GLU A 21 12.04 -7.81 3.09
CA GLU A 21 11.73 -6.38 2.99
C GLU A 21 12.98 -5.54 2.76
N ALA A 22 14.09 -5.87 3.40
CA ALA A 22 15.37 -5.21 3.18
C ALA A 22 15.88 -5.40 1.73
N LEU A 23 15.65 -6.57 1.12
CA LEU A 23 15.97 -6.80 -0.30
C LEU A 23 15.06 -5.96 -1.22
N LEU A 24 13.76 -5.95 -0.93
CA LEU A 24 12.76 -5.19 -1.68
C LEU A 24 12.98 -3.67 -1.60
N ASN A 25 13.37 -3.16 -0.42
CA ASN A 25 13.75 -1.75 -0.22
C ASN A 25 14.96 -1.32 -1.05
N ARG A 26 15.87 -2.25 -1.36
CA ARG A 26 17.07 -2.00 -2.17
C ARG A 26 16.85 -2.27 -3.67
N GLY A 27 15.65 -2.65 -4.07
CA GLY A 27 15.35 -3.06 -5.45
C GLY A 27 16.00 -4.39 -5.86
N ALA A 28 16.45 -5.21 -4.90
CA ALA A 28 17.07 -6.51 -5.16
C ALA A 28 16.00 -7.59 -5.46
N LEU A 29 15.21 -7.36 -6.52
CA LEU A 29 14.03 -8.17 -6.85
C LEU A 29 14.37 -9.64 -7.14
N PRO A 30 15.43 -9.99 -7.91
CA PRO A 30 15.81 -11.40 -8.09
C PRO A 30 16.13 -12.12 -6.78
N GLN A 31 16.79 -11.40 -5.85
CA GLN A 31 17.15 -11.92 -4.53
C GLN A 31 15.93 -12.10 -3.63
N ALA A 32 15.00 -11.14 -3.64
CA ALA A 32 13.75 -11.24 -2.91
C ALA A 32 12.90 -12.41 -3.43
N LYS A 33 12.83 -12.58 -4.77
CA LYS A 33 12.19 -13.73 -5.41
C LYS A 33 12.78 -15.05 -4.94
N ALA A 34 14.09 -15.22 -5.04
CA ALA A 34 14.77 -16.44 -4.61
C ALA A 34 14.53 -16.76 -3.12
N ALA A 35 14.47 -15.75 -2.26
CA ALA A 35 14.16 -15.93 -0.85
C ALA A 35 12.71 -16.38 -0.62
N LEU A 36 11.74 -15.81 -1.33
CA LEU A 36 10.32 -16.18 -1.24
C LEU A 36 10.03 -17.57 -1.84
N GLU A 37 10.81 -18.02 -2.81
CA GLU A 37 10.72 -19.38 -3.40
C GLU A 37 11.30 -20.45 -2.45
N ALA A 38 12.19 -20.07 -1.53
CA ALA A 38 12.77 -20.99 -0.54
C ALA A 38 11.87 -21.25 0.68
N ILE A 39 10.72 -20.56 0.78
CA ILE A 39 9.77 -20.72 1.89
C ILE A 39 9.14 -22.13 1.86
N SER A 40 9.19 -22.82 3.00
CA SER A 40 8.63 -24.16 3.14
C SER A 40 7.11 -24.16 2.97
N LEU A 41 6.55 -25.29 2.50
CA LEU A 41 5.10 -25.44 2.31
C LEU A 41 4.28 -25.08 3.56
N SER A 42 4.80 -25.38 4.76
CA SER A 42 4.15 -25.06 6.04
C SER A 42 4.01 -23.57 6.32
N GLN A 43 4.84 -22.72 5.71
CA GLN A 43 4.83 -21.28 5.91
C GLN A 43 4.12 -20.53 4.77
N GLN A 44 3.85 -21.19 3.63
CA GLN A 44 3.26 -20.55 2.46
C GLN A 44 1.87 -19.99 2.71
N ASP A 45 1.12 -20.57 3.64
CA ASP A 45 -0.23 -20.12 3.96
C ASP A 45 -0.25 -18.84 4.82
N ASN A 46 0.91 -18.37 5.29
CA ASN A 46 0.98 -17.20 6.15
C ASN A 46 0.66 -15.90 5.37
N PRO A 47 -0.25 -15.04 5.88
CA PRO A 47 -0.67 -13.82 5.17
C PRO A 47 0.48 -12.86 4.82
N ALA A 48 1.51 -12.78 5.65
CA ALA A 48 2.65 -11.92 5.39
C ALA A 48 3.53 -12.45 4.25
N VAL A 49 3.55 -13.77 4.00
CA VAL A 49 4.22 -14.33 2.81
C VAL A 49 3.46 -13.92 1.55
N SER A 50 2.13 -14.00 1.56
CA SER A 50 1.29 -13.49 0.47
C SER A 50 1.52 -11.98 0.28
N PHE A 51 1.60 -11.20 1.37
CA PHE A 51 1.90 -9.77 1.27
C PHE A 51 3.24 -9.47 0.58
N LEU A 52 4.32 -10.18 0.96
CA LEU A 52 5.64 -10.01 0.34
C LEU A 52 5.67 -10.43 -1.12
N ARG A 53 4.93 -11.48 -1.50
CA ARG A 53 4.77 -11.89 -2.90
C ARG A 53 4.05 -10.81 -3.72
N GLY A 54 3.01 -10.21 -3.15
CA GLY A 54 2.32 -9.07 -3.77
C GLY A 54 3.24 -7.88 -3.97
N ARG A 55 4.07 -7.56 -2.97
CA ARG A 55 5.07 -6.48 -3.05
C ARG A 55 6.14 -6.75 -4.09
N LEU A 56 6.66 -7.97 -4.18
CA LEU A 56 7.59 -8.38 -5.22
C LEU A 56 6.98 -8.20 -6.62
N ALA A 57 5.74 -8.65 -6.81
CA ALA A 57 5.03 -8.50 -8.09
C ALA A 57 4.87 -7.02 -8.45
N TRP A 58 4.38 -6.20 -7.51
CA TRP A 58 4.19 -4.77 -7.68
C TRP A 58 5.48 -4.04 -8.08
N GLN A 59 6.57 -4.24 -7.35
CA GLN A 59 7.85 -3.61 -7.67
C GLN A 59 8.46 -4.15 -8.98
N SER A 60 8.19 -5.41 -9.33
CA SER A 60 8.62 -5.98 -10.61
C SER A 60 7.89 -5.35 -11.80
N VAL A 61 6.58 -5.11 -11.69
CA VAL A 61 5.81 -4.37 -12.69
C VAL A 61 6.36 -2.96 -12.87
N GLN A 62 6.61 -2.24 -11.77
CA GLN A 62 7.18 -0.90 -11.82
C GLN A 62 8.60 -0.86 -12.42
N ALA A 63 9.37 -1.95 -12.27
CA ALA A 63 10.67 -2.12 -12.92
C ALA A 63 10.58 -2.55 -14.40
N GLY A 64 9.38 -2.63 -14.97
CA GLY A 64 9.16 -3.02 -16.37
C GLY A 64 9.23 -4.53 -16.64
N ASN A 65 9.18 -5.37 -15.61
CA ASN A 65 9.22 -6.82 -15.76
C ASN A 65 7.87 -7.36 -16.24
N GLN A 66 7.82 -7.84 -17.47
CA GLN A 66 6.61 -8.35 -18.12
C GLN A 66 6.13 -9.71 -17.59
N ASN A 67 6.91 -10.39 -16.76
CA ASN A 67 6.50 -11.65 -16.12
C ASN A 67 5.57 -11.44 -14.91
N TYR A 68 5.36 -10.19 -14.51
CA TYR A 68 4.45 -9.83 -13.44
C TYR A 68 3.41 -8.83 -13.95
N SER A 69 2.24 -8.86 -13.32
CA SER A 69 1.13 -7.96 -13.58
C SER A 69 0.64 -7.29 -12.30
N VAL A 70 -0.12 -6.21 -12.44
CA VAL A 70 -0.83 -5.59 -11.30
C VAL A 70 -1.81 -6.60 -10.68
N ASP A 71 -2.43 -7.44 -11.50
CA ASP A 71 -3.32 -8.52 -11.07
C ASP A 71 -2.63 -9.52 -10.13
N ASP A 72 -1.37 -9.88 -10.38
CA ASP A 72 -0.58 -10.73 -9.48
C ASP A 72 -0.45 -10.06 -8.11
N ALA A 73 -0.05 -8.79 -8.08
CA ALA A 73 0.10 -8.03 -6.83
C ALA A 73 -1.23 -7.97 -6.06
N ARG A 74 -2.32 -7.64 -6.77
CA ARG A 74 -3.68 -7.60 -6.21
C ARG A 74 -4.10 -8.93 -5.62
N ARG A 75 -3.96 -10.04 -6.34
CA ARG A 75 -4.38 -11.37 -5.85
C ARG A 75 -3.66 -11.75 -4.57
N PHE A 76 -2.35 -11.53 -4.52
CA PHE A 76 -1.55 -11.80 -3.32
C PHE A 76 -1.93 -10.90 -2.13
N TRP A 77 -2.18 -9.61 -2.35
CA TRP A 77 -2.61 -8.70 -1.29
C TRP A 77 -4.06 -8.94 -0.84
N GLN A 78 -4.94 -9.34 -1.75
CA GLN A 78 -6.30 -9.77 -1.39
C GLN A 78 -6.25 -11.02 -0.51
N GLU A 79 -5.41 -12.01 -0.84
CA GLU A 79 -5.22 -13.20 -0.02
C GLU A 79 -4.69 -12.83 1.38
N ALA A 80 -3.66 -11.98 1.45
CA ALA A 80 -3.10 -11.49 2.71
C ALA A 80 -4.16 -10.78 3.57
N SER A 81 -4.95 -9.89 2.96
CA SER A 81 -6.02 -9.14 3.63
C SER A 81 -7.16 -10.04 4.08
N ASN A 82 -7.53 -11.07 3.31
CA ASN A 82 -8.58 -12.02 3.70
C ASN A 82 -8.17 -12.85 4.92
N LYS A 83 -6.90 -13.26 4.98
CA LYS A 83 -6.35 -14.05 6.09
C LYS A 83 -6.05 -13.19 7.33
N GLN A 84 -5.75 -11.91 7.16
CA GLN A 84 -5.49 -10.97 8.25
C GLN A 84 -6.25 -9.65 8.01
N PRO A 85 -7.58 -9.64 8.21
CA PRO A 85 -8.43 -8.47 7.91
C PRO A 85 -8.22 -7.30 8.86
N SER A 86 -7.44 -7.45 9.93
CA SER A 86 -7.06 -6.38 10.84
C SER A 86 -5.81 -5.60 10.41
N SER A 87 -5.20 -5.96 9.27
CA SER A 87 -3.99 -5.31 8.76
C SER A 87 -4.34 -4.14 7.83
N SER A 88 -4.25 -2.91 8.34
CA SER A 88 -4.41 -1.67 7.56
C SER A 88 -3.40 -1.60 6.40
N SER A 89 -2.18 -2.10 6.59
CA SER A 89 -1.12 -2.05 5.59
C SER A 89 -1.41 -2.93 4.38
N TYR A 90 -2.03 -4.09 4.61
CA TYR A 90 -2.43 -5.01 3.54
C TYR A 90 -3.57 -4.41 2.73
N MET A 91 -4.54 -3.82 3.41
CA MET A 91 -5.65 -3.11 2.76
C MET A 91 -5.17 -1.88 1.99
N ASN A 92 -4.20 -1.14 2.54
CA ASN A 92 -3.61 0.01 1.85
C ASN A 92 -2.96 -0.43 0.54
N ALA A 93 -2.11 -1.47 0.58
CA ALA A 93 -1.46 -1.99 -0.63
C ALA A 93 -2.49 -2.49 -1.66
N LEU A 94 -3.50 -3.23 -1.19
CA LEU A 94 -4.61 -3.68 -2.02
C LEU A 94 -5.36 -2.52 -2.69
N GLY A 95 -5.56 -1.40 -1.99
CA GLY A 95 -6.19 -0.19 -2.55
C GLY A 95 -5.39 0.38 -3.71
N PHE A 96 -4.06 0.45 -3.60
CA PHE A 96 -3.20 0.88 -4.71
C PHE A 96 -3.24 -0.09 -5.89
N ALA A 97 -3.35 -1.40 -5.65
CA ALA A 97 -3.53 -2.36 -6.73
C ALA A 97 -4.86 -2.16 -7.47
N TYR A 98 -5.98 -2.02 -6.75
CA TYR A 98 -7.28 -1.73 -7.35
C TYR A 98 -7.26 -0.39 -8.12
N TYR A 99 -6.63 0.63 -7.55
CA TYR A 99 -6.45 1.92 -8.23
C TYR A 99 -5.69 1.78 -9.55
N ALA A 100 -4.60 1.02 -9.56
CA ALA A 100 -3.81 0.80 -10.77
C ALA A 100 -4.53 -0.05 -11.82
N GLU A 101 -5.48 -0.89 -11.43
CA GLU A 101 -6.39 -1.59 -12.35
C GLU A 101 -7.56 -0.72 -12.85
N GLY A 102 -7.72 0.49 -12.30
CA GLY A 102 -8.85 1.38 -12.60
C GLY A 102 -10.15 1.03 -11.85
N ASP A 103 -10.12 0.08 -10.91
CA ASP A 103 -11.27 -0.26 -10.07
C ASP A 103 -11.34 0.69 -8.86
N PHE A 104 -11.69 1.95 -9.13
CA PHE A 104 -11.67 3.01 -8.13
C PHE A 104 -12.69 2.78 -7.01
N GLU A 105 -13.82 2.13 -7.29
CA GLU A 105 -14.82 1.78 -6.28
C GLU A 105 -14.23 0.83 -5.24
N LYS A 106 -13.59 -0.27 -5.68
CA LYS A 106 -12.93 -1.20 -4.73
C LYS A 106 -11.75 -0.56 -4.03
N ALA A 107 -10.97 0.28 -4.72
CA ALA A 107 -9.88 1.02 -4.11
C ALA A 107 -10.37 1.90 -2.94
N ASN A 108 -11.44 2.67 -3.18
CA ASN A 108 -12.06 3.51 -2.15
C ASN A 108 -12.56 2.68 -0.96
N ASN A 109 -13.26 1.57 -1.22
CA ASN A 109 -13.81 0.72 -0.17
C ASN A 109 -12.70 0.17 0.75
N VAL A 110 -11.63 -0.39 0.21
CA VAL A 110 -10.55 -0.96 1.03
C VAL A 110 -9.77 0.12 1.79
N TRP A 111 -9.60 1.31 1.23
CA TRP A 111 -8.99 2.43 1.95
C TRP A 111 -9.87 2.94 3.09
N PHE A 112 -11.20 3.02 2.91
CA PHE A 112 -12.13 3.36 3.99
C PHE A 112 -12.06 2.35 5.13
N GLU A 113 -12.00 1.05 4.81
CA GLU A 113 -11.84 0.00 5.81
C GLU A 113 -10.50 0.13 6.56
N ALA A 114 -9.40 0.38 5.84
CA ALA A 114 -8.08 0.61 6.43
C ALA A 114 -8.06 1.81 7.40
N LEU A 115 -8.69 2.93 7.03
CA LEU A 115 -8.84 4.09 7.91
C LEU A 115 -9.65 3.77 9.17
N THR A 116 -10.71 2.97 9.02
CA THR A 116 -11.54 2.54 10.14
C THR A 116 -10.74 1.69 11.14
N LEU A 117 -9.86 0.82 10.66
CA LEU A 117 -8.95 0.04 11.50
C LEU A 117 -7.95 0.96 12.22
N ASN A 118 -7.30 1.88 11.52
CA ASN A 118 -6.31 2.79 12.12
C ASN A 118 -6.93 3.68 13.20
N GLN A 119 -8.16 4.16 13.00
CA GLN A 119 -8.90 4.91 14.02
C GLN A 119 -9.22 4.06 15.26
N LYS A 120 -9.65 2.80 15.07
CA LYS A 120 -9.92 1.89 16.19
C LYS A 120 -8.67 1.64 17.02
N VAL A 121 -7.54 1.35 16.36
CA VAL A 121 -6.26 1.10 17.04
C VAL A 121 -5.76 2.35 17.76
N GLN A 122 -5.88 3.54 17.16
CA GLN A 122 -5.48 4.80 17.78
C GLN A 122 -6.23 5.08 19.10
N LYS A 123 -7.52 4.73 19.19
CA LYS A 123 -8.33 4.93 20.40
C LYS A 123 -7.88 4.07 21.59
N VAL A 124 -7.21 2.95 21.33
CA VAL A 124 -6.79 1.98 22.37
C VAL A 124 -5.28 1.90 22.54
N SER A 125 -4.50 2.65 21.75
CA SER A 125 -3.05 2.58 21.80
C SER A 125 -2.45 3.39 22.96
N ASP A 126 -1.43 2.82 23.58
CA ASP A 126 -0.64 3.47 24.62
C ASP A 126 0.15 4.67 24.05
N PRO A 127 0.02 5.88 24.63
CA PRO A 127 0.80 7.05 24.24
C PRO A 127 2.31 6.87 24.29
N SER A 128 2.84 5.93 25.08
CA SER A 128 4.28 5.70 25.25
C SER A 128 4.96 4.96 24.07
N LYS A 129 4.19 4.49 23.09
CA LYS A 129 4.69 3.75 21.91
C LYS A 129 4.89 4.66 20.69
N ASP A 130 5.78 5.64 20.82
CA ASP A 130 6.01 6.70 19.83
C ASP A 130 6.38 6.19 18.42
N ILE A 131 7.19 5.12 18.32
CA ILE A 131 7.62 4.56 17.04
C ILE A 131 6.43 3.94 16.29
N GLU A 132 5.60 3.14 16.97
CA GLU A 132 4.41 2.52 16.40
C GLU A 132 3.39 3.59 15.97
N GLN A 133 3.23 4.66 16.75
CA GLN A 133 2.36 5.77 16.39
C GLN A 133 2.87 6.54 15.18
N THR A 134 4.19 6.78 15.09
CA THR A 134 4.79 7.50 13.96
C THR A 134 4.60 6.72 12.66
N ALA A 135 4.87 5.41 12.67
CA ALA A 135 4.64 4.54 11.52
C ALA A 135 3.17 4.51 11.11
N ARG A 136 2.24 4.38 12.07
CA ARG A 136 0.79 4.40 11.80
C ARG A 136 0.31 5.74 11.26
N LYS A 137 0.85 6.85 11.74
CA LYS A 137 0.54 8.19 11.22
C LYS A 137 0.98 8.32 9.77
N ALA A 138 2.20 7.88 9.44
CA ALA A 138 2.70 7.88 8.07
C ALA A 138 1.84 6.99 7.14
N GLU A 139 1.48 5.79 7.60
CA GLU A 139 0.57 4.91 6.87
C GLU A 139 -0.81 5.56 6.64
N THR A 140 -1.38 6.18 7.68
CA THR A 140 -2.68 6.85 7.60
C THR A 140 -2.67 7.98 6.58
N LEU A 141 -1.57 8.74 6.48
CA LEU A 141 -1.42 9.77 5.45
C LEU A 141 -1.36 9.16 4.04
N ASN A 142 -0.66 8.04 3.87
CA ASN A 142 -0.65 7.28 2.61
C ASN A 142 -2.06 6.82 2.22
N ILE A 143 -2.83 6.28 3.17
CA ILE A 143 -4.21 5.85 2.92
C ILE A 143 -5.10 7.04 2.56
N TYR A 144 -4.98 8.17 3.26
CA TYR A 144 -5.74 9.38 2.93
C TYR A 144 -5.42 9.89 1.52
N ALA A 145 -4.15 9.88 1.13
CA ALA A 145 -3.73 10.29 -0.20
C ALA A 145 -4.26 9.33 -1.29
N GLY A 146 -4.17 8.02 -1.06
CA GLY A 146 -4.77 7.00 -1.93
C GLY A 146 -6.27 7.22 -2.10
N LEU A 147 -7.01 7.35 -0.99
CA LEU A 147 -8.44 7.59 -1.01
C LEU A 147 -8.80 8.90 -1.71
N ALA A 148 -8.03 9.97 -1.51
CA ALA A 148 -8.23 11.22 -2.24
C ALA A 148 -8.11 11.02 -3.76
N LEU A 149 -7.12 10.24 -4.21
CA LEU A 149 -6.98 9.89 -5.63
C LEU A 149 -8.14 9.04 -6.14
N GLY A 150 -8.54 8.01 -5.39
CA GLY A 150 -9.64 7.13 -5.76
C GLY A 150 -10.97 7.88 -5.89
N LEU A 151 -11.30 8.75 -4.93
CA LEU A 151 -12.49 9.61 -4.99
C LEU A 151 -12.42 10.59 -6.17
N TRP A 152 -11.25 11.18 -6.42
CA TRP A 152 -11.06 12.09 -7.55
C TRP A 152 -11.24 11.40 -8.90
N LYS A 153 -10.74 10.16 -9.05
CA LYS A 153 -10.91 9.36 -10.27
C LYS A 153 -12.36 8.88 -10.42
N SER A 154 -12.98 8.36 -9.35
CA SER A 154 -14.41 8.03 -9.35
C SER A 154 -15.28 9.22 -9.74
N ALA A 155 -14.95 10.44 -9.31
CA ALA A 155 -15.71 11.64 -9.67
C ALA A 155 -15.73 11.90 -11.19
N GLN A 156 -14.70 11.49 -11.93
CA GLN A 156 -14.62 11.67 -13.38
C GLN A 156 -15.64 10.79 -14.12
N GLU A 157 -16.06 9.69 -13.51
CA GLU A 157 -17.05 8.73 -14.04
C GLU A 157 -18.49 9.09 -13.64
N GLN A 158 -18.68 10.10 -12.79
CA GLN A 158 -19.98 10.52 -12.28
C GLN A 158 -20.41 11.89 -12.84
N SER A 159 -21.69 12.23 -12.60
CA SER A 159 -22.30 13.51 -13.01
C SER A 159 -23.12 14.14 -11.88
N GLY A 160 -23.39 15.44 -11.98
CA GLY A 160 -24.23 16.18 -11.03
C GLY A 160 -23.68 16.17 -9.60
N ASP A 161 -24.57 16.14 -8.62
CA ASP A 161 -24.23 16.25 -7.20
C ASP A 161 -23.25 15.17 -6.73
N LYS A 162 -23.36 13.94 -7.27
CA LYS A 162 -22.44 12.84 -6.93
C LYS A 162 -20.99 13.18 -7.29
N ARG A 163 -20.77 13.76 -8.46
CA ARG A 163 -19.45 14.22 -8.89
C ARG A 163 -18.92 15.32 -7.96
N GLY A 164 -19.77 16.30 -7.63
CA GLY A 164 -19.43 17.39 -6.71
C GLY A 164 -18.98 16.86 -5.34
N ASN A 165 -19.78 15.99 -4.74
CA ASN A 165 -19.50 15.42 -3.41
C ASN A 165 -18.17 14.65 -3.39
N LEU A 166 -17.89 13.84 -4.42
CA LEU A 166 -16.63 13.08 -4.51
C LEU A 166 -15.40 13.99 -4.65
N ILE A 167 -15.52 15.07 -5.44
CA ILE A 167 -14.46 16.08 -5.55
C ILE A 167 -14.23 16.78 -4.21
N ASP A 168 -15.30 17.21 -3.54
CA ASP A 168 -15.21 17.90 -2.25
C ASP A 168 -14.52 17.03 -1.19
N GLU A 169 -14.88 15.74 -1.11
CA GLU A 169 -14.23 14.80 -0.19
C GLU A 169 -12.77 14.56 -0.55
N SER A 170 -12.46 14.38 -1.84
CA SER A 170 -11.08 14.25 -2.31
C SER A 170 -10.22 15.46 -1.92
N LEU A 171 -10.70 16.69 -2.15
CA LEU A 171 -9.98 17.91 -1.84
C LEU A 171 -9.77 18.09 -0.32
N LYS A 172 -10.75 17.70 0.51
CA LYS A 172 -10.61 17.68 1.97
C LYS A 172 -9.50 16.74 2.42
N LEU A 173 -9.46 15.52 1.89
CA LEU A 173 -8.43 14.52 2.22
C LEU A 173 -7.05 14.96 1.74
N ARG A 174 -6.96 15.47 0.51
CA ARG A 174 -5.73 16.08 -0.03
C ARG A 174 -5.21 17.19 0.88
N GLN A 175 -6.08 18.12 1.27
CA GLN A 175 -5.70 19.21 2.17
C GLN A 175 -5.20 18.70 3.52
N LYS A 176 -5.86 17.67 4.08
CA LYS A 176 -5.40 17.03 5.32
C LYS A 176 -3.98 16.49 5.18
N VAL A 177 -3.69 15.77 4.09
CA VAL A 177 -2.35 15.19 3.86
C VAL A 177 -1.28 16.28 3.77
N ILE A 178 -1.51 17.33 2.98
CA ILE A 178 -0.53 18.41 2.79
C ILE A 178 -0.36 19.27 4.04
N THR A 179 -1.41 19.48 4.83
CA THR A 179 -1.30 20.17 6.12
C THR A 179 -0.46 19.36 7.12
N ASP A 180 -0.71 18.05 7.23
CA ASP A 180 -0.01 17.18 8.18
C ASP A 180 1.41 16.84 7.72
N LYS A 181 1.66 16.83 6.40
CA LYS A 181 2.94 16.50 5.77
C LYS A 181 3.15 17.31 4.46
N PRO A 182 3.68 18.55 4.54
CA PRO A 182 3.85 19.41 3.37
C PRO A 182 4.80 18.87 2.29
N ASP A 183 5.76 18.04 2.67
CA ASP A 183 6.72 17.36 1.79
C ASP A 183 6.13 16.10 1.10
N PHE A 184 4.82 15.83 1.23
CA PHE A 184 4.11 14.75 0.54
C PHE A 184 3.94 15.07 -0.96
N GLN A 185 5.07 15.15 -1.64
CA GLN A 185 5.26 15.56 -3.03
C GLN A 185 6.06 14.50 -3.78
N SER A 186 6.19 14.66 -5.09
CA SER A 186 6.72 13.63 -5.99
C SER A 186 8.08 13.06 -5.60
N GLU A 187 9.01 13.88 -5.08
CA GLU A 187 10.31 13.36 -4.64
C GLU A 187 10.16 12.40 -3.45
N ALA A 188 9.37 12.78 -2.45
CA ALA A 188 9.12 11.93 -1.29
C ALA A 188 8.35 10.65 -1.69
N LEU A 189 7.34 10.79 -2.54
CA LEU A 189 6.53 9.66 -3.01
C LEU A 189 7.31 8.71 -3.91
N SER A 190 8.27 9.20 -4.70
CA SER A 190 9.13 8.34 -5.52
C SER A 190 10.03 7.41 -4.71
N LYS A 191 10.23 7.70 -3.42
CA LYS A 191 10.97 6.86 -2.47
C LYS A 191 10.06 5.84 -1.77
N ASP A 192 8.74 6.01 -1.85
CA ASP A 192 7.76 5.07 -1.32
C ASP A 192 7.43 4.03 -2.38
N TRP A 193 7.77 2.77 -2.12
CA TRP A 193 7.61 1.67 -3.06
C TRP A 193 6.16 1.45 -3.51
N LEU A 194 5.19 1.93 -2.72
CA LEU A 194 3.78 1.75 -3.00
C LEU A 194 3.28 2.68 -4.13
N TRP A 195 3.93 3.82 -4.31
CA TRP A 195 3.51 4.85 -5.26
C TRP A 195 4.06 4.60 -6.66
N SER A 196 3.19 4.23 -7.59
CA SER A 196 3.55 4.12 -9.01
C SER A 196 3.75 5.50 -9.64
N GLN A 197 4.49 5.56 -10.76
CA GLN A 197 4.67 6.80 -11.51
C GLN A 197 3.33 7.45 -11.91
N GLN A 198 2.35 6.64 -12.30
CA GLN A 198 1.01 7.12 -12.63
C GLN A 198 0.30 7.71 -11.41
N ALA A 199 0.34 7.03 -10.25
CA ALA A 199 -0.26 7.54 -9.02
C ALA A 199 0.40 8.85 -8.57
N ILE A 200 1.73 8.99 -8.73
CA ILE A 200 2.47 10.21 -8.43
C ILE A 200 2.01 11.36 -9.36
N GLN A 201 1.86 11.10 -10.66
CA GLN A 201 1.37 12.10 -11.63
C GLN A 201 -0.08 12.51 -11.34
N ASP A 202 -0.93 11.55 -10.98
CA ASP A 202 -2.30 11.82 -10.59
C ASP A 202 -2.37 12.65 -9.30
N TRP A 203 -1.48 12.39 -8.34
CA TRP A 203 -1.37 13.20 -7.13
C TRP A 203 -0.92 14.62 -7.41
N GLN A 204 0.09 14.81 -8.26
CA GLN A 204 0.49 16.15 -8.73
C GLN A 204 -0.67 16.89 -9.39
N SER A 205 -1.43 16.20 -10.23
CA SER A 205 -2.61 16.77 -10.90
C SER A 205 -3.66 17.19 -9.90
N LEU A 206 -3.94 16.35 -8.89
CA LEU A 206 -4.88 16.64 -7.82
C LEU A 206 -4.41 17.83 -6.95
N LEU A 207 -3.11 18.00 -6.72
CA LEU A 207 -2.56 19.16 -6.02
C LEU A 207 -2.77 20.48 -6.79
N ALA A 208 -2.81 20.43 -8.12
CA ALA A 208 -3.03 21.59 -8.96
C ALA A 208 -4.51 22.01 -9.08
N VAL A 209 -5.46 21.19 -8.60
CA VAL A 209 -6.89 21.52 -8.62
C VAL A 209 -7.16 22.67 -7.66
N SER A 210 -7.69 23.78 -8.17
CA SER A 210 -8.13 24.93 -7.37
C SER A 210 -9.32 24.57 -6.48
N ASN A 211 -9.34 25.11 -5.26
CA ASN A 211 -10.51 25.10 -4.39
C ASN A 211 -11.59 26.05 -4.92
#